data_AF-A0A453LTT9-F1
#
_entry.id   AF-A0A453LTT9-F1
#
_cell.length_a   1.000
_cell.length_b   1.000
_cell.length_c   1.000
_cell.angle_alpha   90.00
_cell.angle_beta   90.00
_cell.angle_gamma   90.00
#
_symmetry.space_group_name_H-M   'P 1'
#
loop_
_entity.id
_entity.type
_entity.pdbx_description
1 polymer ?
#
loop_
_entity_poly.entity_id
_entity_poly.type
_entity_poly.pdbx_seq_one_letter_code
_entity_poly.pdbx_strand_id
1 'polypeptide(L)'
;EHRDLAREAARKSLVLLKNGKTATDAPLLPLPKKAPKILVAGSHADNLGYQCGGWTIEWQGDTGRTTVGTTILDAVKAAVDPSTVVVFAENPDAEFVKGGGFSYAIVAVGEHPYTETKGDNLNLTIPEPGLSTVEAVCGAVRCATVLISGRPVVVQPLLAASDALVAAWLPGSEGQGVTDALFGDYGFAGKLPRTWFKSVDQLPMNVGDKHYDPLFPLGYGLTTKGTKQY
;
A
#
# COMPACT_ATOMS: atom_id res chain seq x y z
N GLU A 1 -10.69 -12.33 18.63
CA GLU A 1 -10.86 -10.99 19.24
C GLU A 1 -9.69 -10.04 19.02
N HIS A 2 -8.49 -10.28 19.58
CA HIS A 2 -7.38 -9.30 19.43
C HIS A 2 -6.89 -9.13 17.99
N ARG A 3 -6.87 -10.20 17.21
CA ARG A 3 -6.58 -10.12 15.76
C ARG A 3 -7.66 -9.35 15.00
N ASP A 4 -8.92 -9.50 15.40
CA ASP A 4 -10.02 -8.72 14.79
C ASP A 4 -9.86 -7.22 15.08
N LEU A 5 -9.45 -6.86 16.29
CA LEU A 5 -9.11 -5.48 16.65
C LEU A 5 -7.89 -4.96 15.85
N ALA A 6 -6.85 -5.78 15.68
CA ALA A 6 -5.69 -5.40 14.88
C ALA A 6 -6.04 -5.22 13.39
N ARG A 7 -6.89 -6.09 12.82
CA ARG A 7 -7.48 -5.92 11.48
C ARG A 7 -8.27 -4.62 11.37
N GLU A 8 -9.09 -4.32 12.37
CA GLU A 8 -9.87 -3.09 12.45
C GLU A 8 -9.00 -1.84 12.41
N ALA A 9 -7.91 -1.85 13.21
CA ALA A 9 -6.94 -0.77 13.31
C ALA A 9 -6.12 -0.61 12.03
N ALA A 10 -5.62 -1.71 11.46
CA ALA A 10 -4.90 -1.73 10.19
C ALA A 10 -5.73 -1.11 9.06
N ARG A 11 -7.02 -1.45 8.98
CA ARG A 11 -7.94 -0.84 8.00
C ARG A 11 -8.17 0.66 8.28
N LYS A 12 -8.39 1.05 9.54
CA LYS A 12 -8.64 2.46 9.92
C LYS A 12 -7.42 3.36 9.71
N SER A 13 -6.20 2.80 9.71
CA SER A 13 -4.96 3.57 9.51
C SER A 13 -4.70 3.94 8.05
N LEU A 14 -5.28 3.20 7.09
CA LEU A 14 -5.00 3.36 5.67
C LEU A 14 -5.42 4.74 5.17
N VAL A 15 -4.52 5.42 4.48
CA VAL A 15 -4.79 6.71 3.85
C VAL A 15 -4.78 6.57 2.34
N LEU A 16 -5.93 6.79 1.71
CA LEU A 16 -6.05 6.77 0.26
C LEU A 16 -5.52 8.09 -0.32
N LEU A 17 -4.43 8.02 -1.07
CA LEU A 17 -3.76 9.19 -1.63
C LEU A 17 -4.24 9.55 -3.04
N LYS A 18 -4.54 8.53 -3.84
CA LYS A 18 -4.98 8.65 -5.24
C LYS A 18 -6.00 7.56 -5.56
N ASN A 19 -7.00 7.86 -6.40
CA ASN A 19 -8.01 6.89 -6.85
C ASN A 19 -8.56 7.23 -8.26
N GLY A 20 -7.68 7.26 -9.24
CA GLY A 20 -7.91 7.73 -10.62
C GLY A 20 -6.72 8.56 -11.10
N LYS A 21 -6.28 8.41 -12.35
CA LYS A 21 -5.15 9.20 -12.90
C LYS A 21 -5.60 10.60 -13.29
N THR A 22 -6.82 10.72 -13.78
CA THR A 22 -7.46 12.00 -14.13
C THR A 22 -8.75 12.19 -13.32
N ALA A 23 -9.26 13.43 -13.28
CA ALA A 23 -10.53 13.74 -12.62
C ALA A 23 -11.76 13.10 -13.30
N THR A 24 -11.63 12.64 -14.55
CA THR A 24 -12.70 12.00 -15.33
C THR A 24 -12.62 10.48 -15.31
N ASP A 25 -11.54 9.90 -14.79
CA ASP A 25 -11.41 8.44 -14.71
C ASP A 25 -12.42 7.87 -13.72
N ALA A 26 -12.95 6.69 -14.03
CA ALA A 26 -13.69 5.93 -13.02
C ALA A 26 -12.74 5.56 -11.86
N PRO A 27 -13.15 5.76 -10.60
CA PRO A 27 -12.35 5.37 -9.44
C PRO A 27 -12.02 3.88 -9.52
N LEU A 28 -10.77 3.52 -9.23
CA LEU A 28 -10.34 2.11 -9.23
C LEU A 28 -10.84 1.38 -7.98
N LEU A 29 -10.72 2.02 -6.81
CA LEU A 29 -11.15 1.48 -5.54
C LEU A 29 -12.59 1.93 -5.20
N PRO A 30 -13.44 1.01 -4.70
CA PRO A 30 -13.14 -0.37 -4.35
C PRO A 30 -13.06 -1.33 -5.57
N LEU A 31 -12.19 -2.34 -5.49
CA LEU A 31 -12.02 -3.38 -6.49
C LEU A 31 -13.16 -4.41 -6.42
N PRO A 32 -13.59 -4.99 -7.56
CA PRO A 32 -14.57 -6.07 -7.54
C PRO A 32 -13.91 -7.38 -7.08
N LYS A 33 -14.47 -8.02 -6.04
CA LYS A 33 -14.03 -9.33 -5.53
C LYS A 33 -14.13 -10.46 -6.57
N LYS A 34 -15.03 -10.32 -7.55
CA LYS A 34 -15.20 -11.27 -8.65
C LYS A 34 -14.58 -10.71 -9.93
N ALA A 35 -13.56 -11.41 -10.44
CA ALA A 35 -12.90 -11.10 -11.70
C ALA A 35 -12.34 -12.40 -12.30
N PRO A 36 -12.20 -12.54 -13.62
CA PRO A 36 -11.63 -13.75 -14.21
C PRO A 36 -10.24 -14.10 -13.67
N LYS A 37 -9.36 -13.10 -13.56
CA LYS A 37 -7.97 -13.27 -13.13
C LYS A 37 -7.38 -11.94 -12.66
N ILE A 38 -6.64 -11.96 -11.56
CA ILE A 38 -6.01 -10.77 -10.97
C ILE A 38 -4.54 -11.04 -10.65
N LEU A 39 -3.75 -9.98 -10.60
CA LEU A 39 -2.34 -10.03 -10.23
C LEU A 39 -2.14 -9.44 -8.83
N VAL A 40 -1.37 -10.13 -8.01
CA VAL A 40 -0.76 -9.58 -6.79
C VAL A 40 0.76 -9.57 -7.01
N ALA A 41 1.40 -8.43 -6.80
CA ALA A 41 2.82 -8.26 -7.09
C ALA A 41 3.52 -7.35 -6.07
N GLY A 42 4.84 -7.25 -6.18
CA GLY A 42 5.69 -6.42 -5.35
C GLY A 42 6.29 -7.16 -4.14
N SER A 43 7.47 -6.71 -3.74
CA SER A 43 8.29 -7.29 -2.66
C SER A 43 7.58 -7.34 -1.30
N HIS A 44 6.54 -6.54 -1.09
CA HIS A 44 5.82 -6.46 0.19
C HIS A 44 4.47 -7.19 0.15
N ALA A 45 4.09 -7.80 -0.97
CA ALA A 45 2.77 -8.43 -1.08
C ALA A 45 2.68 -9.76 -0.32
N ASP A 46 3.75 -10.54 -0.27
CA ASP A 46 3.80 -11.82 0.46
C ASP A 46 4.93 -11.89 1.48
N ASN A 47 5.17 -10.77 2.18
CA ASN A 47 6.22 -10.67 3.19
C ASN A 47 5.65 -10.14 4.52
N LEU A 48 5.43 -11.04 5.47
CA LEU A 48 4.81 -10.71 6.76
C LEU A 48 5.73 -9.82 7.62
N GLY A 49 7.03 -10.08 7.59
CA GLY A 49 8.02 -9.28 8.31
C GLY A 49 8.05 -7.84 7.82
N TYR A 50 7.97 -7.62 6.50
CA TYR A 50 7.97 -6.28 5.91
C TYR A 50 6.72 -5.48 6.25
N GLN A 51 5.52 -6.07 6.23
CA GLN A 51 4.30 -5.35 6.64
C GLN A 51 4.24 -5.06 8.15
N CYS A 52 5.03 -5.75 8.97
CA CYS A 52 5.16 -5.47 10.39
C CYS A 52 6.22 -4.40 10.70
N GLY A 53 7.36 -4.43 10.01
CA GLY A 53 8.47 -3.51 10.21
C GLY A 53 9.35 -3.85 11.41
N GLY A 54 10.04 -2.83 11.94
CA GLY A 54 10.91 -2.96 13.12
C GLY A 54 10.15 -3.37 14.38
N TRP A 55 10.88 -3.74 15.43
CA TRP A 55 10.30 -4.22 16.71
C TRP A 55 9.31 -5.39 16.58
N THR A 56 9.46 -6.23 15.56
CA THR A 56 8.61 -7.41 15.36
C THR A 56 9.44 -8.66 15.36
N ILE A 57 9.29 -9.48 16.41
CA ILE A 57 10.13 -10.66 16.73
C ILE A 57 11.58 -10.26 17.01
N GLU A 58 12.25 -9.68 16.04
CA GLU A 58 13.59 -9.13 16.16
C GLU A 58 13.57 -7.63 16.39
N TRP A 59 14.63 -7.09 17.00
CA TRP A 59 14.76 -5.65 17.26
C TRP A 59 14.60 -4.83 15.98
N GLN A 60 15.31 -5.19 14.92
CA GLN A 60 15.26 -4.50 13.63
C GLN A 60 14.07 -4.95 12.76
N GLY A 61 13.24 -5.86 13.27
CA GLY A 61 12.37 -6.68 12.43
C GLY A 61 13.18 -7.66 11.60
N ASP A 62 12.49 -8.42 10.74
CA ASP A 62 13.11 -9.40 9.84
C ASP A 62 12.22 -9.59 8.60
N THR A 63 12.67 -10.39 7.64
CA THR A 63 12.01 -10.65 6.35
C THR A 63 11.28 -12.00 6.34
N GLY A 64 10.23 -12.11 5.51
CA GLY A 64 9.49 -13.35 5.28
C GLY A 64 8.43 -13.62 6.34
N ARG A 65 8.14 -14.90 6.61
CA ARG A 65 7.10 -15.32 7.56
C ARG A 65 7.68 -15.54 8.96
N THR A 66 7.93 -14.43 9.65
CA THR A 66 8.60 -14.41 10.96
C THR A 66 7.69 -14.78 12.13
N THR A 67 6.37 -14.66 11.96
CA THR A 67 5.37 -14.94 12.99
C THR A 67 4.03 -15.41 12.39
N VAL A 68 3.01 -15.57 13.23
CA VAL A 68 1.64 -15.91 12.81
C VAL A 68 0.89 -14.65 12.38
N GLY A 69 0.51 -14.60 11.11
CA GLY A 69 -0.29 -13.52 10.53
C GLY A 69 -0.74 -13.84 9.11
N THR A 70 -1.41 -12.87 8.48
CA THR A 70 -1.89 -12.92 7.10
C THR A 70 -1.18 -11.86 6.28
N THR A 71 -0.50 -12.27 5.21
CA THR A 71 0.11 -11.33 4.25
C THR A 71 -0.96 -10.65 3.39
N ILE A 72 -0.61 -9.60 2.65
CA ILE A 72 -1.54 -8.98 1.68
C ILE A 72 -1.97 -10.01 0.63
N LEU A 73 -1.06 -10.87 0.14
CA LEU A 73 -1.38 -11.95 -0.80
C LEU A 73 -2.39 -12.94 -0.20
N ASP A 74 -2.14 -13.43 1.01
CA ASP A 74 -3.05 -14.36 1.68
C ASP A 74 -4.41 -13.70 1.94
N ALA A 75 -4.42 -12.42 2.30
CA ALA A 75 -5.64 -11.65 2.49
C ALA A 75 -6.44 -11.48 1.20
N VAL A 76 -5.77 -11.23 0.06
CA VAL A 76 -6.42 -11.15 -1.25
C VAL A 76 -7.08 -12.48 -1.60
N LYS A 77 -6.35 -13.60 -1.46
CA LYS A 77 -6.88 -14.95 -1.71
C LYS A 77 -8.09 -15.27 -0.84
N ALA A 78 -8.11 -14.81 0.40
CA ALA A 78 -9.23 -15.00 1.33
C ALA A 78 -10.44 -14.11 1.02
N ALA A 79 -10.25 -12.96 0.36
CA ALA A 79 -11.29 -11.96 0.15
C ALA A 79 -12.04 -12.09 -1.19
N VAL A 80 -11.39 -12.62 -2.23
CA VAL A 80 -11.97 -12.71 -3.58
C VAL A 80 -13.01 -13.81 -3.71
N ASP A 81 -13.86 -13.70 -4.73
CA ASP A 81 -14.79 -14.75 -5.12
C ASP A 81 -14.04 -16.05 -5.46
N PRO A 82 -14.54 -17.25 -5.12
CA PRO A 82 -13.85 -18.52 -5.40
C PRO A 82 -13.55 -18.76 -6.89
N SER A 83 -14.25 -18.09 -7.80
CA SER A 83 -13.99 -18.16 -9.25
C SER A 83 -12.83 -17.28 -9.72
N THR A 84 -12.37 -16.34 -8.88
CA THR A 84 -11.28 -15.42 -9.21
C THR A 84 -9.93 -16.10 -9.11
N VAL A 85 -9.21 -16.20 -10.24
CA VAL A 85 -7.84 -16.72 -10.25
C VAL A 85 -6.86 -15.64 -9.76
N VAL A 86 -6.18 -15.90 -8.64
CA VAL A 86 -5.15 -15.02 -8.09
C VAL A 86 -3.77 -15.52 -8.51
N VAL A 87 -3.02 -14.69 -9.24
CA VAL A 87 -1.62 -14.96 -9.59
C VAL A 87 -0.71 -14.07 -8.74
N PHE A 88 0.34 -14.67 -8.17
CA PHE A 88 1.40 -13.94 -7.51
C PHE A 88 2.67 -13.95 -8.37
N ALA A 89 3.26 -12.78 -8.58
CA ALA A 89 4.60 -12.63 -9.12
C ALA A 89 5.27 -11.46 -8.39
N GLU A 90 6.38 -11.71 -7.69
CA GLU A 90 6.98 -10.69 -6.82
C GLU A 90 7.49 -9.48 -7.61
N ASN A 91 8.22 -9.72 -8.70
CA ASN A 91 8.76 -8.66 -9.57
C ASN A 91 8.57 -9.01 -11.06
N PRO A 92 7.33 -8.99 -11.58
CA PRO A 92 7.07 -9.31 -12.97
C PRO A 92 7.55 -8.19 -13.89
N ASP A 93 8.03 -8.56 -15.08
CA ASP A 93 8.24 -7.60 -16.17
C ASP A 93 6.92 -7.19 -16.84
N ALA A 94 6.98 -6.16 -17.69
CA ALA A 94 5.81 -5.65 -18.38
C ALA A 94 5.21 -6.64 -19.40
N GLU A 95 5.99 -7.57 -19.95
CA GLU A 95 5.51 -8.54 -20.94
C GLU A 95 4.64 -9.61 -20.28
N PHE A 96 5.08 -10.11 -19.12
CA PHE A 96 4.30 -11.02 -18.29
C PHE A 96 2.94 -10.41 -17.93
N VAL A 97 2.91 -9.14 -17.53
CA VAL A 97 1.66 -8.48 -17.12
C VAL A 97 0.75 -8.26 -18.33
N LYS A 98 1.27 -7.80 -19.47
CA LYS A 98 0.49 -7.60 -20.71
C LYS A 98 -0.09 -8.90 -21.26
N GLY A 99 0.69 -9.98 -21.26
CA GLY A 99 0.25 -11.30 -21.74
C GLY A 99 -0.63 -12.06 -20.76
N GLY A 100 -0.69 -11.64 -19.50
CA GLY A 100 -1.29 -12.41 -18.41
C GLY A 100 -2.83 -12.40 -18.36
N GLY A 101 -3.49 -11.49 -19.08
CA GLY A 101 -4.96 -11.38 -19.12
C GLY A 101 -5.58 -10.93 -17.79
N PHE A 102 -4.90 -10.05 -17.07
CA PHE A 102 -5.33 -9.59 -15.74
C PHE A 102 -6.41 -8.51 -15.83
N SER A 103 -7.42 -8.60 -14.95
CA SER A 103 -8.46 -7.57 -14.83
C SER A 103 -7.96 -6.31 -14.11
N TYR A 104 -7.13 -6.50 -13.09
CA TYR A 104 -6.44 -5.46 -12.34
C TYR A 104 -5.27 -6.08 -11.56
N ALA A 105 -4.41 -5.22 -11.02
CA ALA A 105 -3.32 -5.62 -10.14
C ALA A 105 -3.34 -4.91 -8.78
N ILE A 106 -2.89 -5.60 -7.75
CA ILE A 106 -2.51 -5.03 -6.45
C ILE A 106 -1.00 -5.16 -6.32
N VAL A 107 -0.30 -4.04 -6.15
CA VAL A 107 1.17 -4.02 -6.08
C VAL A 107 1.61 -3.45 -4.73
N ALA A 108 2.28 -4.26 -3.90
CA ALA A 108 2.73 -3.82 -2.59
C ALA A 108 4.26 -3.67 -2.55
N VAL A 109 4.73 -2.45 -2.26
CA VAL A 109 6.15 -2.07 -2.20
C VAL A 109 6.37 -1.11 -1.03
N GLY A 110 7.62 -0.91 -0.61
CA GLY A 110 7.84 -0.15 0.61
C GLY A 110 9.26 -0.12 1.14
N GLU A 111 9.40 0.49 2.32
CA GLU A 111 10.62 0.43 3.12
C GLU A 111 10.79 -0.97 3.74
N HIS A 112 12.01 -1.48 3.80
CA HIS A 112 12.34 -2.64 4.64
C HIS A 112 12.21 -2.31 6.14
N PRO A 113 12.11 -3.32 7.02
CA PRO A 113 12.17 -3.12 8.46
C PRO A 113 13.44 -2.39 8.93
N TYR A 114 13.27 -1.48 9.88
CA TYR A 114 14.36 -0.76 10.55
C TYR A 114 13.93 -0.33 11.95
N THR A 115 14.89 0.00 12.80
CA THR A 115 14.65 0.55 14.13
C THR A 115 15.77 1.49 14.54
N GLU A 116 15.40 2.59 15.20
CA GLU A 116 16.31 3.60 15.74
C GLU A 116 17.31 4.08 14.67
N THR A 117 18.62 4.08 14.96
CA THR A 117 19.66 4.62 14.08
C THR A 117 19.72 3.95 12.71
N LYS A 118 19.35 2.66 12.59
CA LYS A 118 19.29 2.01 11.28
C LYS A 118 18.19 2.59 10.37
N GLY A 119 17.21 3.28 10.96
CA GLY A 119 16.15 3.98 10.25
C GLY A 119 16.53 5.40 9.81
N ASP A 120 17.67 5.95 10.24
CA ASP A 120 18.10 7.28 9.83
C ASP A 120 18.37 7.29 8.32
N ASN A 121 17.63 8.12 7.57
CA ASN A 121 17.69 8.14 6.11
C ASN A 121 17.42 9.56 5.60
N LEU A 122 18.38 10.13 4.88
CA LEU A 122 18.32 11.49 4.34
C LEU A 122 17.66 11.58 2.94
N ASN A 123 17.58 10.48 2.20
CA ASN A 123 16.99 10.47 0.86
C ASN A 123 15.50 10.08 0.87
N LEU A 124 15.07 9.29 1.85
CA LEU A 124 13.69 8.84 2.02
C LEU A 124 13.07 8.26 0.74
N THR A 125 13.86 7.53 -0.05
CA THR A 125 13.41 6.78 -1.23
C THR A 125 13.31 5.29 -0.87
N ILE A 126 12.25 4.61 -1.33
CA ILE A 126 12.09 3.17 -1.09
C ILE A 126 13.17 2.36 -1.85
N PRO A 127 13.60 1.19 -1.34
CA PRO A 127 14.53 0.32 -2.06
C PRO A 127 13.93 -0.23 -3.37
N GLU A 128 14.81 -0.50 -4.34
CA GLU A 128 14.48 -1.29 -5.53
C GLU A 128 14.74 -2.80 -5.30
N PRO A 129 14.02 -3.70 -5.98
CA PRO A 129 12.90 -3.44 -6.90
C PRO A 129 11.64 -2.97 -6.15
N GLY A 130 11.10 -1.83 -6.57
CA GLY A 130 9.97 -1.17 -5.93
C GLY A 130 9.22 -0.30 -6.92
N LEU A 131 9.77 0.88 -7.23
CA LEU A 131 9.23 1.73 -8.29
C LEU A 131 9.22 1.02 -9.63
N SER A 132 10.30 0.30 -9.97
CA SER A 132 10.38 -0.44 -11.24
C SER A 132 9.28 -1.50 -11.38
N THR A 133 8.95 -2.22 -10.31
CA THR A 133 7.84 -3.19 -10.28
C THR A 133 6.49 -2.49 -10.46
N VAL A 134 6.29 -1.35 -9.79
CA VAL A 134 5.06 -0.56 -9.93
C VAL A 134 4.92 -0.05 -11.37
N GLU A 135 5.98 0.49 -11.97
CA GLU A 135 5.97 0.95 -13.36
C GLU A 135 5.67 -0.18 -14.35
N ALA A 136 6.31 -1.34 -14.19
CA ALA A 136 6.10 -2.50 -15.06
C ALA A 136 4.64 -3.00 -15.00
N VAL A 137 4.07 -3.08 -13.81
CA VAL A 137 2.69 -3.56 -13.62
C VAL A 137 1.67 -2.51 -14.07
N CYS A 138 1.77 -1.28 -13.56
CA CYS A 138 0.81 -0.20 -13.81
C CYS A 138 0.86 0.35 -15.25
N GLY A 139 1.96 0.11 -15.97
CA GLY A 139 2.06 0.38 -17.40
C GLY A 139 1.31 -0.64 -18.28
N ALA A 140 0.91 -1.78 -17.71
CA ALA A 140 0.30 -2.88 -18.45
C ALA A 140 -1.16 -3.16 -18.05
N VAL A 141 -1.52 -2.94 -16.79
CA VAL A 141 -2.87 -3.15 -16.26
C VAL A 141 -3.20 -2.10 -15.19
N ARG A 142 -4.48 -1.76 -15.01
CA ARG A 142 -4.90 -0.86 -13.93
C ARG A 142 -4.45 -1.40 -12.57
N CYS A 143 -3.84 -0.57 -11.75
CA CYS A 143 -3.18 -1.02 -10.54
C CYS A 143 -3.56 -0.20 -9.29
N ALA A 144 -3.71 -0.90 -8.17
CA ALA A 144 -3.76 -0.31 -6.84
C ALA A 144 -2.42 -0.56 -6.14
N THR A 145 -1.64 0.50 -5.93
CA THR A 145 -0.36 0.43 -5.21
C THR A 145 -0.60 0.56 -3.71
N VAL A 146 -0.10 -0.40 -2.95
CA VAL A 146 -0.08 -0.38 -1.48
C VAL A 146 1.34 -0.06 -1.03
N LEU A 147 1.53 1.14 -0.49
CA LEU A 147 2.81 1.61 0.01
C LEU A 147 2.95 1.28 1.50
N ILE A 148 3.93 0.43 1.82
CA ILE A 148 4.31 0.07 3.19
C ILE A 148 5.49 0.96 3.61
N SER A 149 5.32 1.75 4.67
CA SER A 149 6.39 2.64 5.15
C SER A 149 6.17 3.07 6.59
N GLY A 150 7.26 3.36 7.31
CA GLY A 150 7.16 3.93 8.66
C GLY A 150 6.81 5.42 8.67
N ARG A 151 6.84 6.07 7.49
CA ARG A 151 6.83 7.53 7.31
C ARG A 151 6.51 7.95 5.87
N PRO A 152 6.23 9.25 5.62
CA PRO A 152 6.25 9.80 4.27
C PRO A 152 7.61 9.60 3.59
N VAL A 153 7.58 9.16 2.33
CA VAL A 153 8.75 8.89 1.47
C VAL A 153 8.56 9.63 0.13
N VAL A 154 9.60 9.72 -0.69
CA VAL A 154 9.48 10.22 -2.07
C VAL A 154 8.43 9.39 -2.81
N VAL A 155 7.32 10.00 -3.22
CA VAL A 155 6.12 9.26 -3.67
C VAL A 155 5.62 9.69 -5.05
N GLN A 156 6.08 10.82 -5.59
CA GLN A 156 5.61 11.32 -6.88
C GLN A 156 5.78 10.32 -8.04
N PRO A 157 6.90 9.58 -8.16
CA PRO A 157 7.03 8.56 -9.20
C PRO A 157 5.99 7.44 -9.07
N LEU A 158 5.75 6.96 -7.83
CA LEU A 158 4.71 5.97 -7.53
C LEU A 158 3.32 6.51 -7.86
N LEU A 159 3.03 7.78 -7.51
CA LEU A 159 1.78 8.45 -7.85
C LEU A 159 1.57 8.57 -9.36
N ALA A 160 2.62 8.88 -10.12
CA ALA A 160 2.53 9.03 -11.57
C ALA A 160 2.18 7.70 -12.25
N ALA A 161 2.81 6.60 -11.83
CA ALA A 161 2.56 5.27 -12.37
C ALA A 161 1.17 4.73 -12.01
N SER A 162 0.73 4.92 -10.76
CA SER A 162 -0.42 4.22 -10.18
C SER A 162 -1.78 4.80 -10.58
N ASP A 163 -2.81 3.94 -10.73
CA ASP A 163 -4.20 4.40 -10.81
C ASP A 163 -4.74 4.77 -9.42
N ALA A 164 -4.53 3.89 -8.43
CA ALA A 164 -4.79 4.17 -7.03
C ALA A 164 -3.53 3.95 -6.19
N LEU A 165 -3.35 4.75 -5.13
CA LEU A 165 -2.23 4.61 -4.20
C LEU A 165 -2.72 4.76 -2.78
N VAL A 166 -2.40 3.79 -1.94
CA VAL A 166 -2.74 3.73 -0.51
C VAL A 166 -1.45 3.77 0.30
N ALA A 167 -1.36 4.70 1.25
CA ALA A 167 -0.36 4.64 2.30
C ALA A 167 -0.90 3.73 3.41
N ALA A 168 -0.27 2.55 3.57
CA ALA A 168 -0.70 1.52 4.52
C ALA A 168 0.13 1.50 5.82
N TRP A 169 1.17 2.34 5.90
CA TRP A 169 2.08 2.42 7.03
C TRP A 169 2.79 1.08 7.29
N LEU A 170 2.86 0.64 8.54
CA LEU A 170 3.27 -0.70 8.96
C LEU A 170 2.06 -1.39 9.61
N PRO A 171 1.18 -2.07 8.83
CA PRO A 171 -0.12 -2.53 9.29
C PRO A 171 -0.09 -3.73 10.25
N GLY A 172 1.07 -4.35 10.48
CA GLY A 172 1.21 -5.47 11.41
C GLY A 172 0.73 -6.81 10.84
N SER A 173 0.34 -7.74 11.70
CA SER A 173 0.09 -9.15 11.30
C SER A 173 -1.20 -9.39 10.53
N GLU A 174 -2.14 -8.44 10.52
CA GLU A 174 -3.50 -8.65 10.03
C GLU A 174 -3.74 -7.98 8.68
N GLY A 175 -3.07 -8.50 7.64
CA GLY A 175 -3.14 -7.97 6.26
C GLY A 175 -4.56 -7.92 5.67
N GLN A 176 -5.52 -8.64 6.26
CA GLN A 176 -6.93 -8.55 5.92
C GLN A 176 -7.53 -7.14 6.10
N GLY A 177 -6.96 -6.33 7.00
CA GLY A 177 -7.37 -4.93 7.17
C GLY A 177 -7.10 -4.09 5.91
N VAL A 178 -6.05 -4.42 5.15
CA VAL A 178 -5.76 -3.79 3.85
C VAL A 178 -6.84 -4.15 2.84
N THR A 179 -7.16 -5.44 2.70
CA THR A 179 -8.14 -5.91 1.71
C THR A 179 -9.58 -5.53 2.04
N ASP A 180 -9.92 -5.35 3.31
CA ASP A 180 -11.22 -4.84 3.75
C ASP A 180 -11.57 -3.50 3.09
N ALA A 181 -10.58 -2.62 2.95
CA ALA A 181 -10.75 -1.32 2.29
C ALA A 181 -10.60 -1.43 0.77
N LEU A 182 -9.60 -2.18 0.27
CA LEU A 182 -9.37 -2.33 -1.17
C LEU A 182 -10.59 -2.90 -1.90
N PHE A 183 -11.28 -3.88 -1.31
CA PHE A 183 -12.47 -4.51 -1.89
C PHE A 183 -13.79 -3.89 -1.42
N GLY A 184 -13.74 -2.80 -0.64
CA GLY A 184 -14.93 -2.03 -0.26
C GLY A 184 -15.87 -2.73 0.73
N ASP A 185 -15.36 -3.67 1.53
CA ASP A 185 -16.10 -4.11 2.72
C ASP A 185 -16.31 -2.92 3.64
N TYR A 186 -15.29 -2.06 3.78
CA TYR A 186 -15.37 -0.78 4.46
C TYR A 186 -14.81 0.35 3.58
N GLY A 187 -15.25 1.57 3.83
CA GLY A 187 -14.74 2.74 3.13
C GLY A 187 -13.39 3.22 3.67
N PHE A 188 -12.51 3.77 2.84
CA PHE A 188 -11.32 4.47 3.34
C PHE A 188 -11.74 5.70 4.17
N ALA A 189 -11.16 5.83 5.36
CA ALA A 189 -11.45 6.93 6.29
C ALA A 189 -10.19 7.53 6.94
N GLY A 190 -9.03 6.88 6.83
CA GLY A 190 -7.79 7.36 7.41
C GLY A 190 -7.36 8.71 6.83
N LYS A 191 -6.76 9.54 7.68
CA LYS A 191 -6.21 10.86 7.33
C LYS A 191 -4.74 10.89 7.70
N LEU A 192 -3.94 11.59 6.91
CA LEU A 192 -2.51 11.73 7.13
C LEU A 192 -2.24 12.34 8.52
N PRO A 193 -1.57 11.61 9.42
CA PRO A 193 -1.15 12.15 10.71
C PRO A 193 0.14 12.99 10.58
N ARG A 194 0.76 13.02 9.39
CA ARG A 194 1.98 13.76 9.09
C ARG A 194 1.89 14.46 7.74
N THR A 195 2.60 15.56 7.59
CA THR A 195 2.83 16.22 6.30
C THR A 195 3.58 15.29 5.34
N TRP A 196 3.11 15.17 4.10
CA TRP A 196 3.88 14.55 3.02
C TRP A 196 4.63 15.62 2.23
N PHE A 197 5.96 15.56 2.23
CA PHE A 197 6.83 16.54 1.56
C PHE A 197 6.85 16.34 0.03
N LYS A 198 7.24 17.38 -0.72
CA LYS A 198 7.54 17.29 -2.16
C LYS A 198 9.00 16.88 -2.39
N SER A 199 9.94 17.48 -1.64
CA SER A 199 11.35 17.09 -1.64
C SER A 199 11.86 16.97 -0.21
N VAL A 200 12.87 16.11 -0.01
CA VAL A 200 13.59 16.01 1.27
C VAL A 200 14.29 17.33 1.64
N ASP A 201 14.61 18.17 0.66
CA ASP A 201 15.24 19.49 0.88
C ASP A 201 14.31 20.47 1.62
N GLN A 202 13.00 20.19 1.67
CA GLN A 202 12.05 20.99 2.45
C GLN A 202 12.13 20.67 3.94
N LEU A 203 12.78 19.58 4.35
CA LEU A 203 12.75 19.12 5.73
C LEU A 203 13.72 19.93 6.61
N PRO A 204 13.33 20.25 7.86
CA PRO A 204 12.03 19.99 8.47
C PRO A 204 10.92 20.96 7.97
N MET A 205 9.72 20.41 7.73
CA MET A 205 8.52 21.16 7.36
C MET A 205 7.27 20.56 8.03
N ASN A 206 6.64 21.33 8.91
CA ASN A 206 5.49 20.94 9.70
C ASN A 206 4.32 21.93 9.53
N VAL A 207 3.10 21.47 9.83
CA VAL A 207 1.91 22.33 9.79
C VAL A 207 2.11 23.55 10.70
N GLY A 208 1.88 24.74 10.18
CA GLY A 208 2.11 26.01 10.89
C GLY A 208 3.42 26.71 10.54
N ASP A 209 4.35 26.05 9.86
CA ASP A 209 5.58 26.68 9.38
C ASP A 209 5.29 27.75 8.30
N LYS A 210 6.09 28.82 8.26
CA LYS A 210 5.94 29.88 7.26
C LYS A 210 6.20 29.40 5.83
N HIS A 211 7.09 28.42 5.67
CA HIS A 211 7.46 27.80 4.41
C HIS A 211 6.68 26.49 4.14
N TYR A 212 5.48 26.34 4.72
CA TYR A 212 4.68 25.13 4.59
C TYR A 212 4.11 24.94 3.16
N ASP A 213 4.78 24.11 2.35
CA ASP A 213 4.40 23.77 0.98
C ASP A 213 4.39 22.24 0.75
N PRO A 214 3.38 21.53 1.29
CA PRO A 214 3.34 20.08 1.25
C PRO A 214 2.88 19.51 -0.10
N LEU A 215 3.27 18.27 -0.41
CA LEU A 215 2.64 17.48 -1.46
C LEU A 215 1.23 17.08 -1.04
N PHE A 216 1.11 16.55 0.19
CA PHE A 216 -0.17 16.33 0.85
C PHE A 216 -0.11 16.92 2.26
N PRO A 217 -1.03 17.84 2.62
CA PRO A 217 -1.04 18.44 3.95
C PRO A 217 -1.44 17.43 5.03
N LEU A 218 -1.11 17.73 6.29
CA LEU A 218 -1.64 16.99 7.44
C LEU A 218 -3.18 16.98 7.38
N GLY A 219 -3.78 15.83 7.68
CA GLY A 219 -5.23 15.63 7.60
C GLY A 219 -5.77 15.28 6.21
N TYR A 220 -4.93 15.23 5.17
CA TYR A 220 -5.33 14.77 3.84
C TYR A 220 -5.70 13.28 3.84
N GLY A 221 -6.64 12.87 2.99
CA GLY A 221 -6.98 11.48 2.77
C GLY A 221 -8.30 11.37 2.02
N LEU A 222 -8.30 10.71 0.87
CA LEU A 222 -9.52 10.45 0.10
C LEU A 222 -10.37 9.40 0.82
N THR A 223 -11.66 9.37 0.48
CA THR A 223 -12.61 8.43 1.09
C THR A 223 -13.28 7.59 0.02
N THR A 224 -13.74 6.41 0.40
CA THR A 224 -14.65 5.57 -0.40
C THR A 224 -15.86 5.20 0.44
N LYS A 225 -16.92 4.73 -0.20
CA LYS A 225 -18.08 4.15 0.50
C LYS A 225 -17.87 2.64 0.62
N GLY A 226 -18.03 2.10 1.83
CA GLY A 226 -18.03 0.67 2.08
C GLY A 226 -19.42 0.06 1.99
N THR A 227 -19.49 -1.26 1.81
CA THR A 227 -20.73 -2.03 1.94
C THR A 227 -21.12 -2.26 3.40
N LYS A 228 -20.14 -2.23 4.32
CA LYS A 228 -20.31 -2.26 5.78
C LYS A 228 -19.99 -0.90 6.38
N GLN A 229 -20.54 -0.64 7.56
CA GLN A 229 -20.28 0.56 8.36
C GLN A 229 -19.30 0.25 9.49
N TYR A 230 -18.52 1.26 9.87
CA TYR A 230 -17.54 1.21 10.95
C TYR A 230 -18.14 1.00 12.33
#